data_AF-A0A9P3CGR6-F1
#
_entry.id   AF-A0A9P3CGR6-F1
#
_cell.length_a   1.000
_cell.length_b   1.000
_cell.length_c   1.000
_cell.angle_alpha   90.00
_cell.angle_beta   90.00
_cell.angle_gamma   90.00
#
_symmetry.space_group_name_H-M   'P 1'
#
loop_
_entity.id
_entity.type
_entity.pdbx_description
1 polymer ?
#
loop_
_entity_poly.entity_id
_entity_poly.type
_entity_poly.pdbx_seq_one_letter_code
_entity_poly.pdbx_strand_id
1 'polypeptide(L)'
;MSNASKEIATGEIEPSRIQGIPLDVLLLLFEQLTEDTRTLCAIGLACRDFRRLSLPFLLRDVDISSHNNRRVPEHDNIMVREAYADYDGDYRPENLVPRQHAFLHLLKDRPELAPYVRRFTWTLVWGEIEELVAKTSGNKDAGALSQKIMRSTEAETWSIFSRMMNVRDLDLASLHHVAVASIVRDNPPKLFPAVTELRLVGWMHRGLASAIITTLDPKQLL
;
A
#
# COMPACT_ATOMS: atom_id res chain seq x y z
N MET A 1 -18.82 38.91 13.01
CA MET A 1 -19.43 39.87 12.08
C MET A 1 -19.23 39.37 10.68
N SER A 2 -20.33 39.32 9.92
CA SER A 2 -20.49 38.77 8.58
C SER A 2 -19.43 39.27 7.59
N ASN A 3 -18.80 38.35 6.86
CA ASN A 3 -18.27 38.67 5.53
C ASN A 3 -19.18 37.99 4.52
N ALA A 4 -20.04 38.82 3.96
CA ALA A 4 -21.04 38.48 2.97
C ALA A 4 -20.39 37.89 1.72
N SER A 5 -20.89 36.72 1.33
CA SER A 5 -20.85 36.22 -0.03
C SER A 5 -21.38 37.31 -0.97
N LYS A 6 -20.52 37.83 -1.85
CA LYS A 6 -20.99 38.54 -3.03
C LYS A 6 -21.32 37.51 -4.08
N GLU A 7 -22.61 37.33 -4.33
CA GLU A 7 -23.09 36.77 -5.59
C GLU A 7 -22.58 37.66 -6.73
N ILE A 8 -21.71 37.10 -7.57
CA ILE A 8 -21.40 37.66 -8.88
C ILE A 8 -22.24 36.87 -9.89
N ALA A 9 -23.15 37.61 -10.52
CA ALA A 9 -24.06 37.13 -11.54
C ALA A 9 -23.31 36.89 -12.86
N THR A 10 -22.69 35.73 -12.99
CA THR A 10 -22.34 35.08 -14.26
C THR A 10 -22.29 33.59 -13.97
N GLY A 11 -23.02 32.77 -14.72
CA GLY A 11 -23.06 31.30 -14.57
C GLY A 11 -21.76 30.59 -14.93
N GLU A 12 -20.61 31.21 -14.67
CA GLU A 12 -19.30 30.58 -14.69
C GLU A 12 -19.00 30.12 -13.27
N ILE A 13 -18.94 28.80 -13.09
CA ILE A 13 -18.46 28.20 -11.85
C ILE A 13 -17.04 28.73 -11.65
N GLU A 14 -16.83 29.59 -10.64
CA GLU A 14 -15.47 30.04 -10.32
C GLU A 14 -14.58 28.80 -10.12
N PRO A 15 -13.45 28.68 -10.83
CA PRO A 15 -12.54 27.57 -10.61
C PRO A 15 -12.11 27.60 -9.15
N SER A 16 -12.25 26.49 -8.45
CA SER A 16 -11.85 26.41 -7.04
C SER A 16 -10.40 26.88 -6.90
N ARG A 17 -10.15 27.87 -6.04
CA ARG A 17 -8.82 28.41 -5.78
C ARG A 17 -8.38 28.09 -4.36
N ILE A 18 -7.11 27.75 -4.20
CA ILE A 18 -6.48 27.67 -2.88
C ILE A 18 -5.37 28.71 -2.86
N GLN A 19 -5.43 29.61 -1.88
CA GLN A 19 -4.47 30.72 -1.76
C GLN A 19 -4.35 31.59 -3.04
N GLY A 20 -5.44 31.73 -3.79
CA GLY A 20 -5.47 32.51 -5.04
C GLY A 20 -4.96 31.78 -6.28
N ILE A 21 -4.46 30.55 -6.15
CA ILE A 21 -3.97 29.73 -7.27
C ILE A 21 -5.11 28.83 -7.78
N PRO A 22 -5.37 28.79 -9.10
CA PRO A 22 -6.30 27.85 -9.72
C PRO A 22 -5.97 26.39 -9.39
N LEU A 23 -7.00 25.58 -9.11
CA LEU A 23 -6.83 24.18 -8.70
C LEU A 23 -6.11 23.33 -9.76
N ASP A 24 -6.43 23.52 -11.04
CA ASP A 24 -5.77 22.83 -12.16
C ASP A 24 -4.26 23.09 -12.20
N VAL A 25 -3.84 24.34 -11.98
CA VAL A 25 -2.42 24.71 -11.89
C VAL A 25 -1.76 24.04 -10.67
N LEU A 26 -2.45 23.99 -9.52
CA LEU A 26 -1.94 23.28 -8.35
C LEU A 26 -1.79 21.78 -8.60
N LEU A 27 -2.77 21.14 -9.25
CA LEU A 27 -2.70 19.73 -9.60
C LEU A 27 -1.53 19.43 -10.55
N LEU A 28 -1.28 20.29 -11.53
CA LEU A 28 -0.12 20.18 -12.41
C LEU A 28 1.20 20.30 -11.61
N LEU A 29 1.29 21.24 -10.67
CA LEU A 29 2.46 21.36 -9.80
C LEU A 29 2.68 20.09 -8.97
N PHE A 30 1.63 19.52 -8.39
CA PHE A 30 1.74 18.27 -7.63
C PHE A 30 2.14 17.08 -8.51
N GLU A 31 1.65 17.02 -9.75
CA GLU A 31 2.02 15.98 -10.71
C GLU A 31 3.52 16.01 -11.04
N GLN A 32 4.08 17.21 -11.28
CA GLN A 32 5.52 17.40 -11.52
C GLN A 32 6.39 17.00 -10.32
N LEU A 33 5.83 17.00 -9.11
CA LEU A 33 6.52 16.65 -7.88
C LEU A 33 6.39 15.17 -7.50
N THR A 34 5.77 14.34 -8.33
CA THR A 34 5.51 12.95 -7.92
C THR A 34 6.79 12.13 -7.71
N GLU A 35 7.89 12.49 -8.39
CA GLU A 35 9.22 11.89 -8.17
C GLU A 35 9.98 12.52 -6.99
N ASP A 36 9.56 13.70 -6.52
CA ASP A 36 10.10 14.36 -5.33
C ASP A 36 9.12 14.22 -4.15
N THR A 37 9.03 12.99 -3.65
CA THR A 37 8.16 12.63 -2.52
C THR A 37 8.44 13.49 -1.29
N ARG A 38 9.68 13.98 -1.09
CA ARG A 38 10.04 14.81 0.07
C ARG A 38 9.38 16.19 -0.02
N THR A 39 9.51 16.84 -1.18
CA THR A 39 8.86 18.14 -1.41
C THR A 39 7.34 18.00 -1.39
N LEU A 40 6.80 16.95 -2.00
CA LEU A 40 5.37 16.67 -2.01
C LEU A 40 4.81 16.43 -0.60
N CYS A 41 5.56 15.73 0.27
CA CYS A 41 5.25 15.60 1.69
C CYS A 41 5.27 16.96 2.40
N ALA A 42 6.31 17.77 2.19
CA ALA A 42 6.46 19.06 2.83
C ALA A 42 5.30 20.01 2.48
N ILE A 43 4.89 20.05 1.21
CA ILE A 43 3.72 20.85 0.78
C ILE A 43 2.44 20.32 1.43
N GLY A 44 2.28 19.01 1.50
CA GLY A 44 1.15 18.37 2.20
C GLY A 44 1.07 18.72 3.70
N LEU A 45 2.18 19.08 4.34
CA LEU A 45 2.21 19.50 5.74
C LEU A 45 1.97 21.00 5.93
N ALA A 46 2.01 21.81 4.87
CA ALA A 46 1.86 23.26 4.96
C ALA A 46 0.44 23.67 5.37
N CYS A 47 -0.59 23.03 4.82
CA CYS A 47 -1.98 23.29 5.19
C CYS A 47 -2.91 22.10 4.89
N ARG A 48 -4.15 22.14 5.42
CA ARG A 48 -5.14 21.07 5.23
C ARG A 48 -5.55 20.88 3.77
N ASP A 49 -5.65 21.96 3.01
CA ASP A 49 -6.04 21.90 1.60
C ASP A 49 -4.94 21.25 0.76
N PHE A 50 -3.68 21.66 0.98
CA PHE A 50 -2.54 21.03 0.32
C PHE A 50 -2.35 19.59 0.75
N ARG A 51 -2.60 19.24 2.01
CA ARG A 51 -2.65 17.84 2.45
C ARG A 51 -3.64 17.03 1.63
N ARG A 52 -4.85 17.57 1.42
CA ARG A 52 -5.89 16.88 0.65
C ARG A 52 -5.47 16.70 -0.81
N LEU A 53 -4.82 17.69 -1.40
CA LEU A 53 -4.39 17.65 -2.80
C LEU A 53 -3.14 16.82 -3.04
N SER A 54 -2.19 16.76 -2.11
CA SER A 54 -0.94 16.02 -2.29
C SER A 54 -1.09 14.51 -2.09
N LEU A 55 -2.04 14.07 -1.26
CA LEU A 55 -2.26 12.66 -0.93
C LEU A 55 -2.44 11.75 -2.16
N PRO A 56 -3.28 12.08 -3.16
CA PRO A 56 -3.36 11.32 -4.41
C PRO A 56 -2.02 11.06 -5.10
N PHE A 57 -1.13 12.06 -5.10
CA PHE A 57 0.18 11.97 -5.75
C PHE A 57 1.16 11.19 -4.88
N LEU A 58 1.14 11.38 -3.55
CA LEU A 58 1.97 10.63 -2.59
C LEU A 58 1.63 9.13 -2.58
N LEU A 59 0.37 8.79 -2.85
CA LEU A 59 -0.11 7.42 -2.86
C LEU A 59 -0.05 6.78 -4.25
N ARG A 60 0.40 7.50 -5.29
CA ARG A 60 0.48 6.95 -6.65
C ARG A 60 1.41 5.74 -6.70
N ASP A 61 2.57 5.87 -6.08
CA ASP A 61 3.64 4.89 -6.09
C ASP A 61 3.95 4.46 -4.64
N VAL A 62 3.38 3.34 -4.20
CA VAL A 62 3.49 2.85 -2.81
C VAL A 62 4.46 1.68 -2.75
N ASP A 63 5.58 1.89 -2.05
CA ASP A 63 6.52 0.82 -1.68
C ASP A 63 6.60 0.67 -0.17
N ILE A 64 6.02 -0.43 0.32
CA ILE A 64 6.07 -0.86 1.72
C ILE A 64 6.57 -2.30 1.76
N SER A 65 7.69 -2.52 1.06
CA SER A 65 8.35 -3.80 0.95
C SER A 65 9.70 -3.83 1.69
N SER A 66 10.22 -5.05 1.82
CA SER A 66 11.61 -5.33 2.18
C SER A 66 12.28 -6.30 1.21
N HIS A 67 11.53 -6.90 0.28
CA HIS A 67 12.05 -7.89 -0.65
C HIS A 67 12.87 -7.26 -1.80
N ASN A 68 12.77 -5.95 -2.00
CA ASN A 68 13.58 -5.21 -2.98
C ASN A 68 14.83 -4.55 -2.38
N ASN A 69 15.07 -4.70 -1.07
CA ASN A 69 16.28 -4.21 -0.40
C ASN A 69 17.50 -5.11 -0.69
N ARG A 70 17.94 -5.17 -1.95
CA ARG A 70 19.06 -5.99 -2.46
C ARG A 70 18.82 -7.51 -2.47
N ARG A 71 17.56 -7.95 -2.34
CA ARG A 71 17.19 -9.38 -2.20
C ARG A 71 16.94 -10.11 -3.51
N VAL A 72 16.58 -9.39 -4.57
CA VAL A 72 16.28 -10.00 -5.87
C VAL A 72 16.74 -9.02 -6.96
N PRO A 73 17.77 -9.34 -7.76
CA PRO A 73 18.10 -8.53 -8.92
C PRO A 73 16.90 -8.47 -9.85
N GLU A 74 16.58 -7.29 -10.37
CA GLU A 74 15.56 -7.07 -11.42
C GLU A 74 15.83 -7.89 -12.71
N HIS A 75 16.98 -8.58 -12.81
CA HIS A 75 17.55 -9.12 -14.06
C HIS A 75 18.10 -10.55 -13.98
N ASP A 76 17.76 -11.35 -12.97
CA ASP A 76 18.15 -12.76 -13.01
C ASP A 76 17.26 -13.52 -14.02
N ASN A 77 17.71 -13.54 -15.29
CA ASN A 77 17.21 -14.37 -16.39
C ASN A 77 17.38 -15.89 -16.15
N ILE A 78 17.70 -16.28 -14.92
CA ILE A 78 17.77 -17.67 -14.51
C ILE A 78 16.37 -18.00 -14.02
N MET A 79 15.69 -18.96 -14.67
CA MET A 79 14.57 -19.65 -14.04
C MET A 79 15.10 -20.40 -12.82
N VAL A 80 15.30 -19.69 -11.72
CA VAL A 80 15.52 -20.30 -10.43
C VAL A 80 14.15 -20.82 -10.01
N ARG A 81 14.06 -22.12 -9.77
CA ARG A 81 12.80 -22.79 -9.43
C ARG A 81 12.08 -22.09 -8.26
N GLU A 82 12.86 -21.48 -7.37
CA GLU A 82 12.41 -20.76 -6.18
C GLU A 82 13.34 -19.56 -5.93
N ALA A 83 12.83 -18.33 -6.04
CA ALA A 83 13.52 -17.14 -5.54
C ALA A 83 13.22 -17.00 -4.05
N TYR A 84 14.16 -17.43 -3.21
CA TYR A 84 14.05 -17.26 -1.76
C TYR A 84 14.30 -15.80 -1.42
N ALA A 85 13.24 -15.08 -1.07
CA ALA A 85 13.44 -13.94 -0.19
C ALA A 85 13.96 -14.51 1.14
N ASP A 86 15.23 -14.26 1.44
CA ASP A 86 15.87 -14.68 2.70
C ASP A 86 14.98 -14.31 3.91
N TYR A 87 15.13 -14.93 5.05
CA TYR A 87 14.35 -14.62 6.25
C TYR A 87 15.11 -13.75 7.23
N ASP A 88 16.38 -13.46 6.94
CA ASP A 88 17.25 -12.82 7.90
C ASP A 88 16.76 -11.40 8.28
N GLY A 89 16.74 -11.15 9.59
CA GLY A 89 16.30 -9.89 10.19
C GLY A 89 17.16 -8.70 9.77
N ASP A 90 18.39 -8.97 9.35
CA ASP A 90 19.40 -7.99 8.94
C ASP A 90 18.97 -7.09 7.76
N TYR A 91 18.03 -7.55 6.92
CA TYR A 91 17.57 -6.82 5.74
C TYR A 91 16.17 -6.21 5.89
N ARG A 92 15.52 -6.48 7.02
CA ARG A 92 14.20 -5.92 7.32
C ARG A 92 14.38 -4.59 8.04
N PRO A 93 13.84 -3.48 7.49
CA PRO A 93 13.83 -2.24 8.23
C PRO A 93 12.89 -2.39 9.44
N GLU A 94 13.36 -1.93 10.61
CA GLU A 94 12.62 -2.01 11.88
C GLU A 94 11.21 -1.41 11.78
N ASN A 95 11.05 -0.39 10.94
CA ASN A 95 9.78 0.29 10.72
C ASN A 95 8.87 -0.36 9.65
N LEU A 96 9.18 -1.56 9.12
CA LEU A 96 8.36 -2.20 8.08
C LEU A 96 6.91 -2.40 8.52
N VAL A 97 6.71 -3.13 9.62
CA VAL A 97 5.37 -3.40 10.16
C VAL A 97 4.66 -2.11 10.59
N PRO A 98 5.29 -1.19 11.35
CA PRO A 98 4.68 0.12 11.62
C PRO A 98 4.22 0.88 10.37
N ARG A 99 4.99 0.89 9.28
CA ARG A 99 4.60 1.52 8.01
C ARG A 99 3.41 0.82 7.35
N GLN A 100 3.39 -0.51 7.37
CA GLN A 100 2.27 -1.31 6.85
C GLN A 100 0.98 -1.02 7.61
N HIS A 101 1.02 -1.02 8.94
CA HIS A 101 -0.12 -0.65 9.78
C HIS A 101 -0.58 0.78 9.51
N ALA A 102 0.34 1.75 9.44
CA ALA A 102 -0.02 3.14 9.16
C ALA A 102 -0.72 3.31 7.80
N PHE A 103 -0.26 2.60 6.78
CA PHE A 103 -0.90 2.61 5.45
C PHE A 103 -2.30 1.98 5.47
N LEU A 104 -2.45 0.82 6.12
CA LEU A 104 -3.74 0.16 6.25
C LEU A 104 -4.73 1.04 7.04
N HIS A 105 -4.29 1.65 8.14
CA HIS A 105 -5.09 2.61 8.90
C HIS A 105 -5.52 3.82 8.04
N LEU A 106 -4.61 4.39 7.24
CA LEU A 106 -4.93 5.49 6.35
C LEU A 106 -6.04 5.12 5.36
N LEU A 107 -5.94 3.96 4.70
CA LEU A 107 -6.93 3.52 3.71
C LEU A 107 -8.23 3.01 4.34
N LYS A 108 -8.18 2.57 5.60
CA LYS A 108 -9.38 2.28 6.39
C LYS A 108 -10.15 3.55 6.69
N ASP A 109 -9.46 4.59 7.17
CA ASP A 109 -10.07 5.87 7.56
C ASP A 109 -10.50 6.70 6.35
N ARG A 110 -9.76 6.58 5.24
CA ARG A 110 -9.97 7.34 4.00
C ARG A 110 -9.99 6.41 2.77
N PRO A 111 -11.05 5.59 2.62
CA PRO A 111 -11.12 4.62 1.54
C PRO A 111 -11.19 5.23 0.15
N GLU A 112 -11.58 6.50 0.03
CA GLU A 112 -11.55 7.26 -1.23
C GLU A 112 -10.13 7.45 -1.78
N LEU A 113 -9.10 7.16 -0.99
CA LEU A 113 -7.70 7.25 -1.42
C LEU A 113 -7.18 6.00 -2.14
N ALA A 114 -7.81 4.83 -1.92
CA ALA A 114 -7.35 3.57 -2.49
C ALA A 114 -7.26 3.56 -4.03
N PRO A 115 -8.18 4.21 -4.79
CA PRO A 115 -8.08 4.28 -6.25
C PRO A 115 -6.91 5.10 -6.79
N TYR A 116 -6.20 5.89 -5.97
CA TYR A 116 -5.05 6.66 -6.46
C TYR A 116 -3.78 5.82 -6.59
N VAL A 117 -3.73 4.64 -5.95
CA VAL A 117 -2.57 3.76 -6.03
C VAL A 117 -2.47 3.14 -7.42
N ARG A 118 -1.32 3.32 -8.07
CA ARG A 118 -0.99 2.83 -9.41
C ARG A 118 0.12 1.78 -9.37
N ARG A 119 1.13 2.00 -8.55
CA ARG A 119 2.19 1.02 -8.27
C ARG A 119 2.11 0.59 -6.82
N PHE A 120 2.13 -0.72 -6.60
CA PHE A 120 2.01 -1.27 -5.26
C PHE A 120 3.04 -2.36 -5.05
N THR A 121 4.04 -2.06 -4.21
CA THR A 121 5.09 -2.98 -3.79
C THR A 121 4.90 -3.30 -2.31
N TRP A 122 4.71 -4.58 -1.97
CA TRP A 122 4.40 -4.98 -0.60
C TRP A 122 5.07 -6.31 -0.23
N THR A 123 5.63 -6.37 0.98
CA THR A 123 6.06 -7.64 1.58
C THR A 123 5.06 -8.05 2.63
N LEU A 124 4.35 -9.16 2.42
CA LEU A 124 3.49 -9.72 3.45
C LEU A 124 4.35 -10.32 4.55
N VAL A 125 4.24 -9.74 5.75
CA VAL A 125 4.92 -10.18 6.96
C VAL A 125 3.87 -10.78 7.89
N TRP A 126 3.88 -12.10 8.04
CA TRP A 126 2.84 -12.82 8.77
C TRP A 126 3.35 -13.33 10.12
N GLY A 127 2.66 -12.94 11.19
CA GLY A 127 2.52 -13.63 12.49
C GLY A 127 3.74 -14.03 13.33
N GLU A 128 4.94 -14.23 12.78
CA GLU A 128 6.02 -14.90 13.52
C GLU A 128 6.88 -13.97 14.37
N ILE A 129 6.82 -12.65 14.16
CA ILE A 129 7.71 -11.74 14.90
C ILE A 129 7.27 -11.58 16.34
N GLU A 130 5.97 -11.53 16.61
CA GLU A 130 5.50 -11.37 17.98
C GLU A 130 5.50 -12.69 18.75
N GLU A 131 5.36 -13.85 18.09
CA GLU A 131 5.56 -15.14 18.76
C GLU A 131 7.03 -15.36 19.12
N LEU A 132 7.97 -14.94 18.26
CA LEU A 132 9.40 -14.98 18.55
C LEU A 132 9.79 -13.99 19.67
N VAL A 133 9.25 -12.77 19.64
CA VAL A 133 9.47 -11.71 20.65
C VAL A 133 8.78 -12.05 21.98
N ALA A 134 7.58 -12.64 21.97
CA ALA A 134 6.87 -13.09 23.18
C ALA A 134 7.56 -14.32 23.83
N LYS A 135 8.09 -15.25 23.01
CA LYS A 135 8.91 -16.37 23.50
C LYS A 135 10.22 -15.90 24.15
N THR A 136 10.83 -14.82 23.65
CA THR A 136 12.06 -14.25 24.23
C THR A 136 11.82 -13.31 25.41
N SER A 137 10.68 -12.63 25.48
CA SER A 137 10.35 -11.69 26.57
C SER A 137 9.55 -12.30 27.73
N GLY A 138 9.11 -13.55 27.63
CA GLY A 138 8.42 -14.28 28.69
C GLY A 138 7.00 -13.77 29.02
N ASN A 139 6.50 -12.76 28.30
CA ASN A 139 5.23 -12.12 28.59
C ASN A 139 4.12 -12.61 27.65
N LYS A 140 3.40 -13.66 28.08
CA LYS A 140 2.36 -14.35 27.30
C LYS A 140 1.14 -13.48 26.99
N ASP A 141 0.81 -12.52 27.87
CA ASP A 141 -0.37 -11.66 27.71
C ASP A 141 -0.16 -10.60 26.61
N ALA A 142 1.08 -10.10 26.48
CA ALA A 142 1.45 -9.22 25.37
C ALA A 142 1.32 -9.95 24.02
N GLY A 143 1.79 -11.19 23.93
CA GLY A 143 1.68 -12.01 22.71
C GLY A 143 0.24 -12.30 22.28
N ALA A 144 -0.70 -12.47 23.22
CA ALA A 144 -2.11 -12.72 22.91
C ALA A 144 -2.85 -11.48 22.37
N LEU A 145 -2.55 -10.30 22.92
CA LEU A 145 -3.12 -9.03 22.44
C LEU A 145 -2.58 -8.68 21.04
N SER A 146 -1.27 -8.84 20.87
CA SER A 146 -0.54 -8.76 19.60
C SER A 146 -1.15 -9.66 18.51
N GLN A 147 -1.38 -10.95 18.79
CA GLN A 147 -2.06 -11.87 17.87
C GLN A 147 -3.49 -11.43 17.51
N LYS A 148 -4.25 -10.87 18.46
CA LYS A 148 -5.61 -10.38 18.21
C LYS A 148 -5.61 -9.15 17.30
N ILE A 149 -4.66 -8.24 17.51
CA ILE A 149 -4.48 -7.04 16.68
C ILE A 149 -4.05 -7.45 15.27
N MET A 150 -3.06 -8.34 15.13
CA MET A 150 -2.62 -8.85 13.84
C MET A 150 -3.78 -9.50 13.07
N ARG A 151 -4.54 -10.43 13.69
CA ARG A 151 -5.70 -11.05 13.02
C ARG A 151 -6.72 -10.04 12.51
N SER A 152 -6.95 -8.96 13.26
CA SER A 152 -7.87 -7.90 12.83
C SER A 152 -7.31 -7.07 11.66
N THR A 153 -6.01 -6.78 11.68
CA THR A 153 -5.33 -6.06 10.60
C THR A 153 -5.20 -6.90 9.33
N GLU A 154 -4.94 -8.20 9.47
CA GLU A 154 -4.88 -9.17 8.37
C GLU A 154 -6.24 -9.33 7.67
N ALA A 155 -7.33 -9.43 8.43
CA ALA A 155 -8.69 -9.48 7.87
C ALA A 155 -9.07 -8.20 7.10
N GLU A 156 -8.63 -7.04 7.58
CA GLU A 156 -8.89 -5.75 6.94
C GLU A 156 -8.00 -5.51 5.70
N THR A 157 -6.84 -6.16 5.64
CA THR A 157 -5.88 -6.03 4.53
C THR A 157 -6.53 -6.38 3.18
N TRP A 158 -7.23 -7.50 3.09
CA TRP A 158 -7.89 -7.90 1.83
C TRP A 158 -9.03 -6.96 1.43
N SER A 159 -9.78 -6.46 2.40
CA SER A 159 -10.83 -5.47 2.16
C SER A 159 -10.23 -4.18 1.59
N ILE A 160 -9.11 -3.72 2.12
CA ILE A 160 -8.39 -2.54 1.63
C ILE A 160 -7.83 -2.79 0.22
N PHE A 161 -7.14 -3.92 0.01
CA PHE A 161 -6.54 -4.27 -1.28
C PHE A 161 -7.60 -4.39 -2.38
N SER A 162 -8.78 -4.91 -2.05
CA SER A 162 -9.91 -5.00 -2.99
C SER A 162 -10.41 -3.64 -3.50
N ARG A 163 -10.05 -2.53 -2.84
CA ARG A 163 -10.42 -1.16 -3.25
C ARG A 163 -9.35 -0.50 -4.12
N MET A 164 -8.16 -1.11 -4.23
CA MET A 164 -7.03 -0.61 -5.00
C MET A 164 -7.18 -1.04 -6.47
N MET A 165 -8.30 -0.64 -7.07
CA MET A 165 -8.76 -1.13 -8.39
C MET A 165 -7.91 -0.62 -9.56
N ASN A 166 -7.04 0.34 -9.31
CA ASN A 166 -6.30 1.11 -10.30
C ASN A 166 -4.80 0.77 -10.34
N VAL A 167 -4.37 -0.20 -9.53
CA VAL A 167 -3.01 -0.73 -9.51
C VAL A 167 -2.73 -1.40 -10.85
N ARG A 168 -1.67 -0.96 -11.52
CA ARG A 168 -1.16 -1.48 -12.79
C ARG A 168 0.08 -2.33 -12.58
N ASP A 169 0.95 -1.90 -11.68
CA ASP A 169 2.22 -2.57 -11.39
C ASP A 169 2.14 -3.12 -9.96
N LEU A 170 2.06 -4.45 -9.85
CA LEU A 170 1.94 -5.16 -8.58
C LEU A 170 3.19 -6.00 -8.33
N ASP A 171 3.93 -5.66 -7.28
CA ASP A 171 5.05 -6.46 -6.77
C ASP A 171 4.77 -6.92 -5.34
N LEU A 172 4.45 -8.20 -5.19
CA LEU A 172 4.01 -8.78 -3.94
C LEU A 172 4.90 -9.95 -3.54
N ALA A 173 5.57 -9.82 -2.40
CA ALA A 173 6.28 -10.93 -1.79
C ALA A 173 5.56 -11.46 -0.55
N SER A 174 5.64 -12.76 -0.30
CA SER A 174 5.20 -13.36 0.96
C SER A 174 6.36 -14.04 1.67
N LEU A 175 6.63 -13.60 2.90
CA LEU A 175 7.65 -14.19 3.77
C LEU A 175 6.96 -15.04 4.84
N HIS A 176 7.21 -16.35 4.86
CA HIS A 176 6.76 -17.29 5.90
C HIS A 176 7.82 -18.33 6.32
N HIS A 177 7.93 -18.68 7.60
CA HIS A 177 8.19 -20.08 7.95
C HIS A 177 6.86 -20.86 7.86
N VAL A 178 6.87 -21.93 7.06
CA VAL A 178 5.70 -22.59 6.47
C VAL A 178 4.84 -23.40 7.48
N ALA A 179 5.02 -23.25 8.78
CA ALA A 179 4.43 -24.19 9.74
C ALA A 179 3.05 -23.81 10.33
N VAL A 180 2.66 -22.52 10.45
CA VAL A 180 1.61 -22.19 11.46
C VAL A 180 0.41 -21.34 11.02
N ALA A 181 0.44 -20.56 9.95
CA ALA A 181 -0.66 -19.60 9.72
C ALA A 181 -1.84 -20.18 8.91
N SER A 182 -2.79 -20.83 9.58
CA SER A 182 -4.11 -21.19 9.05
C SER A 182 -4.99 -19.99 8.66
N ILE A 183 -4.53 -18.76 8.89
CA ILE A 183 -5.27 -17.51 8.65
C ILE A 183 -5.29 -17.12 7.16
N VAL A 184 -4.34 -17.59 6.35
CA VAL A 184 -4.32 -17.31 4.90
C VAL A 184 -5.41 -18.08 4.12
N ARG A 185 -6.25 -18.87 4.81
CA ARG A 185 -7.16 -19.86 4.20
C ARG A 185 -8.45 -19.29 3.62
N ASP A 186 -8.82 -18.05 3.94
CA ASP A 186 -10.06 -17.50 3.42
C ASP A 186 -9.79 -16.81 2.09
N ASN A 187 -10.25 -17.45 1.01
CA ASN A 187 -10.15 -17.00 -0.38
C ASN A 187 -10.48 -15.49 -0.47
N PRO A 188 -9.47 -14.61 -0.64
CA PRO A 188 -9.75 -13.20 -0.69
C PRO A 188 -10.65 -12.89 -1.91
N PRO A 189 -11.42 -11.80 -1.86
CA PRO A 189 -12.16 -11.36 -3.03
C PRO A 189 -11.19 -11.08 -4.18
N LYS A 190 -11.71 -10.95 -5.39
CA LYS A 190 -10.95 -10.50 -6.57
C LYS A 190 -10.12 -9.26 -6.23
N LEU A 191 -8.80 -9.35 -6.41
CA LEU A 191 -7.85 -8.26 -6.11
C LEU A 191 -7.24 -7.70 -7.39
N PHE A 192 -6.95 -6.40 -7.37
CA PHE A 192 -6.14 -5.68 -8.38
C PHE A 192 -6.48 -5.99 -9.86
N PRO A 193 -7.72 -5.76 -10.31
CA PRO A 193 -8.14 -6.15 -11.67
C PRO A 193 -7.51 -5.35 -12.81
N ALA A 194 -6.85 -4.23 -12.53
CA ALA A 194 -6.19 -3.39 -13.55
C ALA A 194 -4.70 -3.69 -13.71
N VAL A 195 -4.19 -4.77 -13.09
CA VAL A 195 -2.78 -5.14 -13.14
C VAL A 195 -2.39 -5.55 -14.56
N THR A 196 -1.34 -4.92 -15.05
CA THR A 196 -0.68 -5.21 -16.34
C THR A 196 0.73 -5.75 -16.13
N GLU A 197 1.40 -5.35 -15.06
CA GLU A 197 2.72 -5.85 -14.66
C GLU A 197 2.61 -6.54 -13.30
N LEU A 198 2.93 -7.84 -13.27
CA LEU A 198 2.77 -8.68 -12.08
C LEU A 198 4.07 -9.37 -11.71
N ARG A 199 4.54 -9.14 -10.48
CA ARG A 199 5.63 -9.86 -9.86
C ARG A 199 5.17 -10.44 -8.52
N LEU A 200 5.22 -11.77 -8.43
CA LEU A 200 4.88 -12.51 -7.21
C LEU A 200 6.11 -13.30 -6.75
N VAL A 201 6.59 -13.05 -5.52
CA VAL A 201 7.83 -13.63 -5.00
C VAL A 201 7.60 -14.35 -3.66
N GLY A 202 8.38 -15.41 -3.41
CA GLY A 202 8.33 -16.17 -2.17
C GLY A 202 7.15 -17.15 -2.09
N TRP A 203 6.83 -17.60 -0.88
CA TRP A 203 5.83 -18.64 -0.64
C TRP A 203 4.43 -18.05 -0.57
N MET A 204 3.71 -18.05 -1.69
CA MET A 204 2.38 -17.47 -1.76
C MET A 204 1.27 -18.50 -1.51
N HIS A 205 0.29 -18.15 -0.68
CA HIS A 205 -0.87 -19.00 -0.50
C HIS A 205 -1.72 -19.08 -1.78
N ARG A 206 -2.19 -20.28 -2.11
CA ARG A 206 -2.98 -20.54 -3.34
C ARG A 206 -4.20 -19.62 -3.47
N GLY A 207 -4.92 -19.37 -2.37
CA GLY A 207 -6.11 -18.50 -2.39
C GLY A 207 -5.78 -17.06 -2.80
N LEU A 208 -4.68 -16.51 -2.27
CA LEU A 208 -4.21 -15.17 -2.61
C LEU A 208 -3.75 -15.09 -4.07
N ALA A 209 -2.90 -16.04 -4.49
CA ALA A 209 -2.45 -16.12 -5.89
C ALA A 209 -3.65 -16.26 -6.84
N SER A 210 -4.63 -17.09 -6.50
CA SER A 210 -5.84 -17.27 -7.30
C SER A 210 -6.68 -15.97 -7.37
N ALA A 211 -6.83 -15.23 -6.27
CA ALA A 211 -7.61 -14.00 -6.24
C ALA A 211 -6.99 -12.87 -7.08
N ILE A 212 -5.67 -12.90 -7.29
CA ILE A 212 -4.95 -11.98 -8.18
C ILE A 212 -4.97 -12.51 -9.62
N ILE A 213 -4.59 -13.76 -9.86
CA ILE A 213 -4.42 -14.28 -11.23
C ILE A 213 -5.76 -14.36 -11.96
N THR A 214 -6.85 -14.72 -11.27
CA THR A 214 -8.17 -14.88 -11.91
C THR A 214 -8.86 -13.56 -12.26
N THR A 215 -8.31 -12.41 -11.85
CA THR A 215 -8.83 -11.08 -12.20
C THR A 215 -8.13 -10.48 -13.41
N LEU A 216 -6.94 -10.99 -13.75
CA LEU A 216 -6.14 -10.48 -14.86
C LEU A 216 -6.83 -10.78 -16.18
N ASP A 217 -6.86 -9.78 -17.06
CA ASP A 217 -7.19 -9.99 -18.47
C ASP A 217 -5.91 -10.45 -19.19
N PRO A 218 -5.84 -11.69 -19.71
CA PRO A 218 -4.66 -12.18 -20.41
C PRO A 218 -4.25 -11.31 -21.61
N LYS A 219 -5.18 -10.51 -22.16
CA LYS A 219 -4.89 -9.59 -23.28
C LYS A 219 -4.12 -8.35 -22.85
N GLN A 220 -4.04 -8.07 -21.55
CA GLN A 220 -3.39 -6.89 -20.98
C GLN A 220 -2.02 -7.21 -20.37
N LEU A 221 -1.65 -8.49 -20.33
CA LEU A 221 -0.33 -8.95 -19.90
C LEU A 221 0.61 -8.92 -21.12
N LEU A 222 1.65 -8.08 -21.05
CA LEU A 222 2.68 -7.92 -22.08
C LEU A 222 3.84 -8.90 -21.88
#